data_AF-W2K3L6-F1
#
_entry.id   AF-W2K3L6-F1
#
_cell.length_a   1.000
_cell.length_b   1.000
_cell.length_c   1.000
_cell.angle_alpha   90.00
_cell.angle_beta   90.00
_cell.angle_gamma   90.00
#
_symmetry.space_group_name_H-M   'P 1'
#
loop_
_entity.id
_entity.type
_entity.pdbx_description
1 polymer ?
#
loop_
_entity_poly.entity_id
_entity_poly.type
_entity_poly.pdbx_seq_one_letter_code
_entity_poly.pdbx_strand_id
1 'polypeptide(L)'
;MLFLIQPYNSLNVPEMKQLKKFSKISLEPGQTQNVNFTLTADDWSVYYPQVGHGLKKVAEDCDYVVAIKPETDCDVYNETAVANPLCATFSLNTGEYPFGTFEEPW
;
A
#
# COMPACT_ATOMS: atom_id res chain seq x y z
N MET A 1 -4.45 -8.91 9.53
CA MET A 1 -3.82 -8.84 8.19
C MET A 1 -3.78 -7.38 7.79
N LEU A 2 -2.63 -6.92 7.31
CA LEU A 2 -2.37 -5.56 6.86
C LEU A 2 -2.25 -5.56 5.34
N PHE A 3 -3.12 -4.80 4.69
CA PHE A 3 -3.11 -4.58 3.26
C PHE A 3 -2.59 -3.18 2.95
N LEU A 4 -1.91 -3.05 1.81
CA LEU A 4 -1.48 -1.78 1.23
C LEU A 4 -2.27 -1.54 -0.05
N ILE A 5 -2.71 -0.30 -0.22
CA ILE A 5 -3.46 0.19 -1.38
C ILE A 5 -2.74 1.41 -1.92
N GLN A 6 -2.49 1.43 -3.22
CA GLN A 6 -2.00 2.60 -3.94
C GLN A 6 -3.11 3.04 -4.91
N PRO A 7 -3.94 4.05 -4.57
CA PRO A 7 -5.13 4.40 -5.36
C PRO A 7 -4.82 4.81 -6.80
N TYR A 8 -3.67 5.45 -7.00
CA TYR A 8 -3.18 5.93 -8.29
C TYR A 8 -1.74 5.47 -8.48
N ASN A 9 -1.45 4.83 -9.61
CA ASN A 9 -0.11 4.32 -9.94
C ASN A 9 0.16 4.53 -11.44
N SER A 10 1.29 5.15 -11.78
CA SER A 10 1.67 5.40 -13.18
C SER A 10 2.13 4.15 -13.94
N LEU A 11 2.53 3.09 -13.24
CA LEU A 11 3.02 1.82 -13.83
C LEU A 11 1.91 0.81 -14.16
N ASN A 12 0.64 1.22 -14.10
CA ASN A 12 -0.53 0.49 -14.60
C ASN A 12 -0.66 -0.97 -14.06
N VAL A 13 -0.27 -1.21 -12.81
CA VAL A 13 -0.35 -2.54 -12.17
C VAL A 13 -1.77 -2.75 -11.61
N PRO A 14 -2.55 -3.74 -12.08
CA PRO A 14 -3.98 -3.89 -11.77
C PRO A 14 -4.29 -4.37 -10.34
N GLU A 15 -3.33 -4.37 -9.42
CA GLU A 15 -3.49 -4.92 -8.08
C GLU A 15 -3.54 -3.81 -7.02
N MET A 16 -4.73 -3.22 -6.88
CA MET A 16 -4.98 -2.06 -6.03
C MET A 16 -4.86 -2.35 -4.52
N LYS A 17 -5.10 -3.59 -4.06
CA LYS A 17 -5.08 -3.96 -2.64
C LYS A 17 -4.27 -5.22 -2.42
N GLN A 18 -3.10 -5.08 -1.81
CA GLN A 18 -2.13 -6.18 -1.64
C GLN A 18 -1.91 -6.53 -0.17
N LEU A 19 -1.95 -7.82 0.18
CA LEU A 19 -1.57 -8.28 1.52
C LEU A 19 -0.05 -8.11 1.70
N LYS A 20 0.38 -7.28 2.66
CA LYS A 20 1.81 -7.05 2.94
C LYS A 20 2.30 -7.79 4.18
N LYS A 21 1.53 -7.75 5.26
CA LYS A 21 1.89 -8.40 6.53
C LYS A 21 0.68 -9.11 7.14
N PHE A 22 0.92 -10.19 7.87
CA PHE A 22 -0.11 -10.80 8.71
C PHE A 22 0.50 -11.36 9.99
N SER A 23 -0.33 -11.45 11.02
CA SER A 23 0.00 -12.11 12.28
C SER A 23 -1.17 -13.01 12.63
N LYS A 24 -0.86 -14.27 12.97
CA LYS A 24 -1.83 -15.22 13.51
C LYS A 24 -1.78 -15.08 15.03
N ILE A 25 -2.91 -14.71 15.62
CA ILE A 25 -3.04 -14.56 17.08
C ILE A 25 -3.97 -15.64 17.62
N SER A 26 -3.77 -16.00 18.89
CA SER A 26 -4.66 -16.86 19.66
C SER A 26 -4.98 -16.14 20.96
N LEU A 27 -6.26 -16.01 21.29
CA LEU A 27 -6.72 -15.26 22.45
C LEU A 27 -7.67 -16.14 23.26
N GLU A 28 -7.49 -16.13 24.58
CA GLU A 28 -8.47 -16.70 25.50
C GLU A 28 -9.70 -15.77 25.64
N PRO A 29 -10.85 -16.26 26.13
CA PRO A 29 -12.03 -15.43 26.35
C PRO A 29 -11.73 -14.19 27.21
N GLY A 30 -12.03 -13.00 26.68
CA GLY A 30 -11.79 -11.72 27.36
C GLY A 30 -10.37 -11.17 27.25
N GLN A 31 -9.44 -11.89 26.60
CA GLN A 31 -8.08 -11.40 26.39
C GLN A 31 -8.03 -10.37 25.26
N THR A 32 -7.23 -9.32 25.48
CA THR A 32 -6.90 -8.30 24.46
C THR A 32 -5.42 -8.36 24.16
N GLN A 33 -5.05 -8.18 22.89
CA GLN A 33 -3.66 -8.09 22.45
C GLN A 33 -3.49 -6.95 21.44
N ASN A 34 -2.44 -6.15 21.62
CA ASN A 34 -2.02 -5.19 20.61
C ASN A 34 -1.19 -5.88 19.53
N VAL A 35 -1.57 -5.67 18.27
CA VAL A 35 -0.84 -6.18 17.10
C VAL A 35 -0.27 -5.00 16.35
N ASN A 36 1.06 -4.95 16.24
CA ASN A 36 1.77 -3.91 15.52
C ASN A 36 2.36 -4.48 14.23
N PHE A 37 2.28 -3.70 13.15
CA PHE A 37 2.94 -3.99 11.89
C PHE A 37 3.87 -2.84 11.53
N THR A 38 5.03 -3.16 10.96
CA THR A 38 5.96 -2.18 10.42
C THR A 38 6.05 -2.38 8.91
N LEU A 39 5.80 -1.31 8.16
CA LEU A 39 6.01 -1.26 6.73
C LEU A 39 7.38 -0.65 6.44
N THR A 40 7.99 -1.09 5.35
CA THR A 40 9.31 -0.67 4.88
C THR A 40 9.26 -0.37 3.39
N ALA A 41 10.34 0.20 2.84
CA ALA A 41 10.48 0.44 1.41
C ALA A 41 10.15 -0.81 0.56
N ASP A 42 10.54 -2.00 1.02
CA ASP A 42 10.24 -3.25 0.32
C ASP A 42 8.76 -3.59 0.21
N ASP A 43 7.92 -3.05 1.10
CA ASP A 43 6.49 -3.33 1.14
C ASP A 43 5.70 -2.48 0.14
N TRP A 44 6.10 -1.22 -0.08
CA TRP A 44 5.41 -0.30 -1.01
C TRP A 44 6.13 -0.12 -2.35
N SER A 45 7.38 -0.56 -2.48
CA SER A 45 8.10 -0.48 -3.76
C SER A 45 7.66 -1.55 -4.75
N VAL A 46 7.69 -1.19 -6.03
CA VAL A 46 7.49 -2.07 -7.19
C VAL A 46 8.76 -2.16 -8.02
N TYR A 47 8.88 -3.18 -8.86
CA TYR A 47 9.99 -3.27 -9.81
C TYR A 47 9.75 -2.36 -11.00
N TYR A 48 10.68 -1.45 -11.28
CA TYR A 48 10.63 -0.58 -12.45
C TYR A 48 10.98 -1.37 -13.73
N PRO A 49 10.09 -1.47 -14.72
CA PRO A 49 10.21 -2.44 -15.81
C PRO A 49 11.04 -1.94 -17.01
N GLN A 50 12.22 -1.36 -16.79
CA GLN A 50 13.11 -0.91 -17.88
C GLN A 50 14.08 -2.02 -18.30
N VAL A 51 13.88 -2.59 -19.49
CA VAL A 51 14.75 -3.62 -20.07
C VAL A 51 16.17 -3.08 -20.24
N GLY A 52 17.17 -3.80 -19.73
CA GLY A 52 18.58 -3.42 -19.88
C GLY A 52 19.16 -2.47 -18.83
N HIS A 53 18.32 -1.92 -17.93
CA HIS A 53 18.76 -1.02 -16.85
C HIS A 53 18.81 -1.68 -15.46
N GLY A 54 18.60 -3.00 -15.41
CA GLY A 54 18.52 -3.76 -14.17
C GLY A 54 17.16 -3.62 -13.49
N LEU A 55 16.71 -4.67 -12.81
CA LEU A 55 15.47 -4.64 -12.04
C LEU A 55 15.72 -3.86 -10.73
N LYS A 56 15.31 -2.59 -10.69
CA LYS A 56 15.35 -1.74 -9.49
C LYS A 56 13.97 -1.71 -8.83
N LYS A 57 13.93 -1.82 -7.49
CA LYS A 57 12.74 -1.48 -6.71
C LYS A 57 12.65 0.04 -6.54
N VAL A 58 11.49 0.58 -6.87
CA VAL A 58 11.17 2.01 -6.80
C VAL A 58 9.81 2.20 -6.16
N ALA A 59 9.56 3.35 -5.57
CA ALA A 59 8.29 3.72 -5.00
C ALA A 59 7.87 5.07 -5.55
N GLU A 60 6.63 5.19 -6.01
CA GLU A 60 6.07 6.46 -6.43
C GLU A 60 5.75 7.31 -5.20
N ASP A 61 6.12 8.59 -5.24
CA ASP A 61 5.69 9.56 -4.25
C ASP A 61 4.21 9.90 -4.47
N CYS A 62 3.35 9.33 -3.63
CA CYS A 62 1.92 9.56 -3.64
C CYS A 62 1.30 9.20 -2.27
N ASP A 63 -0.01 9.31 -2.18
CA ASP A 63 -0.77 8.80 -1.05
C ASP A 63 -0.98 7.29 -1.19
N TYR A 64 -0.76 6.58 -0.08
CA TYR A 64 -1.03 5.16 0.09
C TYR A 64 -2.05 5.00 1.21
N VAL A 65 -2.83 3.92 1.14
CA VAL A 65 -3.81 3.56 2.14
C VAL A 65 -3.48 2.18 2.71
N VAL A 66 -3.50 2.06 4.03
CA VAL A 66 -3.43 0.76 4.70
C VAL A 66 -4.80 0.32 5.17
N ALA A 67 -5.08 -0.98 5.10
CA ALA A 67 -6.34 -1.56 5.55
C ALA A 67 -6.11 -2.78 6.46
N ILE A 68 -6.87 -2.89 7.54
CA ILE A 68 -6.88 -4.06 8.42
C ILE A 68 -8.04 -4.99 8.05
N LYS A 69 -7.77 -6.28 7.84
CA LYS A 69 -8.70 -7.34 7.37
C LYS A 69 -8.94 -7.37 5.85
N PRO A 70 -9.13 -8.58 5.26
CA PRO A 70 -9.37 -8.72 3.83
C PRO A 70 -10.67 -8.04 3.36
N GLU A 71 -11.72 -8.05 4.18
CA GLU A 71 -13.06 -7.55 3.83
C GLU A 71 -13.20 -6.03 4.00
N THR A 72 -12.18 -5.36 4.55
CA THR A 72 -12.21 -3.92 4.76
C THR A 72 -12.15 -3.18 3.43
N ASP A 73 -13.21 -2.46 3.12
CA ASP A 73 -13.26 -1.56 1.98
C ASP A 73 -12.81 -0.15 2.40
N CYS A 74 -11.80 0.37 1.70
CA CYS A 74 -11.39 1.75 1.79
C CYS A 74 -11.85 2.40 0.49
N ASP A 75 -12.92 3.20 0.54
CA ASP A 75 -13.42 3.93 -0.63
C ASP A 75 -12.42 5.04 -0.98
N VAL A 76 -11.39 4.69 -1.74
CA VAL A 76 -10.28 5.57 -2.11
C VAL A 76 -10.57 6.49 -3.29
N TYR A 77 -11.77 6.40 -3.88
CA TYR A 77 -12.20 7.19 -5.03
C TYR A 77 -13.35 8.15 -4.74
N ASN A 78 -13.95 8.05 -3.55
CA ASN A 78 -15.01 8.95 -3.11
C ASN A 78 -14.55 9.75 -1.88
N GLU A 79 -14.11 10.98 -2.13
CA GLU A 79 -13.65 11.91 -1.09
C GLU A 79 -14.73 12.26 -0.05
N THR A 80 -16.01 12.01 -0.37
CA THR A 80 -17.15 12.31 0.50
C THR A 80 -17.64 11.10 1.30
N ALA A 81 -17.08 9.91 1.05
CA ALA A 81 -17.43 8.70 1.78
C ALA A 81 -17.02 8.79 3.25
N VAL A 82 -17.81 8.15 4.12
CA VAL A 82 -17.45 8.00 5.53
C VAL A 82 -16.22 7.09 5.62
N ALA A 83 -15.13 7.61 6.17
CA ALA A 83 -13.89 6.85 6.33
C ALA A 83 -14.11 5.60 7.20
N ASN A 84 -13.67 4.44 6.69
CA ASN A 84 -13.70 3.20 7.45
C ASN A 84 -12.62 3.26 8.56
N PRO A 85 -12.96 2.99 9.84
CA PRO A 85 -12.02 3.08 10.95
C PRO A 85 -10.85 2.08 10.88
N LEU A 86 -10.92 1.09 9.99
CA LEU A 86 -9.86 0.12 9.73
C LEU A 86 -8.95 0.52 8.55
N CYS A 87 -9.14 1.72 8.00
CA CYS A 87 -8.31 2.32 6.96
C CYS A 87 -7.50 3.50 7.51
N ALA A 88 -6.29 3.71 7.01
CA ALA A 88 -5.51 4.90 7.29
C ALA A 88 -4.65 5.29 6.09
N THR A 89 -4.51 6.60 5.84
CA THR A 89 -3.72 7.13 4.73
C THR A 89 -2.35 7.60 5.22
N PHE A 90 -1.32 7.40 4.41
CA PHE A 90 0.01 8.00 4.60
C PHE A 90 0.59 8.44 3.26
N SER A 91 1.39 9.51 3.27
CA SER A 91 2.03 10.03 2.05
C SER A 91 3.50 9.65 2.01
N LEU A 92 3.96 9.20 0.84
CA LEU A 92 5.38 9.05 0.54
C LEU A 92 5.85 10.29 -0.23
N ASN A 93 6.87 10.97 0.28
CA ASN A 93 7.43 12.19 -0.32
C ASN A 93 8.96 12.15 -0.29
N THR A 94 9.55 11.18 -0.99
CA THR A 94 11.01 11.00 -1.06
C THR A 94 11.70 12.02 -1.97
N GLY A 95 10.97 12.53 -2.96
CA GLY A 95 11.46 13.38 -4.04
C GLY A 95 12.17 12.62 -5.16
N GLU A 96 12.34 11.29 -5.05
CA GLU A 96 13.08 10.49 -6.04
C GLU A 96 12.21 10.15 -7.27
N TYR A 97 10.92 9.85 -7.04
CA TYR A 97 9.97 9.49 -8.10
C TYR A 97 8.61 10.16 -7.85
N PRO A 98 8.45 11.46 -8.19
CA PRO A 98 7.16 12.14 -8.10
C PRO A 98 6.06 11.41 -8.86
N PHE A 99 4.81 11.49 -8.38
CA PHE A 99 3.67 10.93 -9.09
C PHE A 99 3.63 11.36 -10.57
N GLY A 100 3.42 10.40 -11.48
CA GLY A 100 3.35 10.65 -12.92
C GLY A 100 4.70 10.72 -13.64
N THR A 101 5.81 10.49 -12.94
CA THR A 101 7.16 10.58 -13.54
C THR A 101 7.71 9.25 -14.03
N PHE A 102 7.07 8.13 -13.70
CA PHE A 102 7.44 6.86 -14.30
C PHE A 102 7.11 6.86 -15.79
N GLU A 103 8.13 6.64 -16.62
CA GLU A 103 7.93 6.46 -18.05
C GLU A 103 7.28 5.09 -18.28
N GLU A 104 6.16 5.08 -18.99
CA GLU A 104 5.58 3.84 -19.47
C GLU A 104 6.58 3.14 -20.40
N PRO A 105 6.79 1.82 -20.29
CA PRO A 105 7.86 1.13 -20.99
C PRO A 105 7.60 0.91 -22.50
N TRP A 106 6.78 1.72 -23.16
CA TRP A 106 6.41 1.57 -24.57
C TRP A 106 6.71 2.80 -25.44
#